data_AF-A0A1H3JMS5-F1
#
_entry.id   AF-A0A1H3JMS5-F1
#
_cell.length_a   1.000
_cell.length_b   1.000
_cell.length_c   1.000
_cell.angle_alpha   90.00
_cell.angle_beta   90.00
_cell.angle_gamma   90.00
#
_symmetry.space_group_name_H-M   'P 1'
#
loop_
_entity.id
_entity.type
_entity.pdbx_description
1 polymer ?
#
loop_
_entity_poly.entity_id
_entity_poly.type
_entity_poly.pdbx_seq_one_letter_code
_entity_poly.pdbx_strand_id
1 'polypeptide(L)' 'MSCPICANETDTRYKPFCSRRCADIDLSKWLGGGYALPSNDPEDAEHLADEIEKQAQKPH' A
#
# COMPACT_ATOMS: atom_id res chain seq x y z
N MET A 1 2.93 -16.28 16.12
CA MET A 1 2.16 -15.48 15.13
C MET A 1 2.96 -15.47 13.84
N SER A 2 2.31 -15.32 12.68
CA SER A 2 2.96 -15.27 11.37
C SER A 2 3.16 -13.82 10.92
N CYS A 3 4.30 -13.55 10.27
CA CYS A 3 4.60 -12.26 9.67
C CYS A 3 3.57 -11.94 8.57
N PRO A 4 2.90 -10.77 8.58
CA PRO A 4 1.88 -10.42 7.59
C PRO A 4 2.45 -10.17 6.18
N ILE A 5 3.77 -10.03 6.06
CA ILE A 5 4.45 -9.74 4.80
C ILE A 5 4.93 -11.00 4.08
N CYS A 6 5.37 -12.02 4.82
CA CYS A 6 5.99 -13.23 4.24
C CYS A 6 5.61 -14.55 4.91
N ALA A 7 4.67 -14.53 5.86
CA ALA A 7 4.17 -15.70 6.62
C ALA A 7 5.17 -16.43 7.55
N ASN A 8 6.44 -16.04 7.58
CA ASN A 8 7.44 -16.62 8.51
C ASN A 8 7.10 -16.35 9.99
N GLU A 9 7.73 -17.10 10.90
CA GLU A 9 7.60 -16.87 12.34
C GLU A 9 8.07 -15.45 12.72
N THR A 10 7.28 -14.78 13.57
CA THR A 10 7.60 -13.42 14.05
C THR A 10 8.78 -13.41 15.01
N ASP A 11 9.67 -12.45 14.86
CA ASP A 11 10.76 -12.20 15.80
C ASP A 11 10.30 -11.22 16.88
N THR A 12 10.67 -11.46 18.14
CA THR A 12 10.22 -10.63 19.29
C THR A 12 10.64 -9.17 19.18
N ARG A 13 11.78 -8.86 18.56
CA ARG A 13 12.27 -7.50 18.33
C ARG A 13 11.48 -6.78 17.24
N TYR A 14 10.89 -7.53 16.30
CA TYR A 14 10.26 -6.98 15.09
C TYR A 14 8.75 -7.21 15.01
N LYS A 15 8.09 -7.68 16.08
CA LYS A 15 6.65 -7.94 16.07
C LYS A 15 5.85 -6.73 15.53
N PRO A 16 4.88 -6.93 14.63
CA PRO A 16 4.31 -8.22 14.17
C PRO A 16 5.07 -8.89 13.01
N PHE A 17 6.29 -8.49 12.69
CA PHE A 17 7.08 -8.97 11.57
C PHE A 17 8.17 -9.98 11.97
N CYS A 18 8.76 -10.66 10.98
CA CYS A 18 9.90 -11.56 11.19
C CYS A 18 11.27 -10.86 11.13
N SER A 19 11.34 -9.63 10.59
CA SER A 19 12.60 -8.89 10.43
C SER A 19 12.37 -7.40 10.13
N ARG A 20 13.42 -6.58 10.27
CA ARG A 20 13.44 -5.18 9.83
C ARG A 20 13.01 -5.02 8.37
N ARG A 21 13.49 -5.89 7.46
CA ARG A 21 13.16 -5.82 6.03
C ARG A 21 11.64 -5.90 5.80
N CYS A 22 10.95 -6.77 6.53
CA CYS A 22 9.49 -6.89 6.40
C CYS A 22 8.77 -5.66 6.96
N ALA A 23 9.26 -5.06 8.05
CA ALA A 23 8.72 -3.80 8.56
C ALA A 23 8.89 -2.64 7.55
N ASP A 24 10.06 -2.54 6.92
CA ASP A 24 10.35 -1.51 5.92
C ASP A 24 9.49 -1.70 4.65
N ILE A 25 9.23 -2.95 4.23
CA ILE A 25 8.30 -3.25 3.12
C ILE A 25 6.88 -2.81 3.46
N ASP A 26 6.41 -3.11 4.67
CA ASP A 26 5.10 -2.68 5.13
C ASP A 26 4.98 -1.15 5.13
N LEU A 27 6.00 -0.46 5.66
CA LEU A 27 6.07 1.00 5.66
C LEU A 27 6.04 1.57 4.24
N SER A 28 6.76 0.96 3.29
CA SER A 28 6.72 1.39 1.89
C SER A 28 5.32 1.25 1.27
N LYS A 29 4.56 0.21 1.64
CA LYS A 29 3.17 0.06 1.20
C LYS A 29 2.28 1.15 1.77
N TRP A 30 2.47 1.51 3.04
CA TRP A 30 1.76 2.64 3.66
C TRP A 30 2.04 3.96 2.95
N LEU A 31 3.32 4.29 2.76
CA LEU A 31 3.72 5.56 2.14
C LEU A 31 3.39 5.62 0.65
N GLY A 32 3.38 4.47 -0.03
CA GLY A 32 3.02 4.37 -1.45
C GLY A 32 1.52 4.24 -1.72
N GLY A 33 0.66 4.30 -0.71
CA GLY A 33 -0.79 4.16 -0.88
C GLY A 33 -1.26 2.74 -1.24
N GLY A 34 -0.41 1.72 -1.07
CA GLY A 34 -0.78 0.32 -1.30
C GLY A 34 -1.79 -0.22 -0.29
N TYR A 35 -1.93 0.45 0.86
CA TYR A 35 -3.03 0.25 1.79
C TYR A 35 -4.04 1.39 1.62
N ALA A 36 -4.98 1.21 0.71
CA ALA A 36 -6.08 2.14 0.46
C ALA A 36 -7.42 1.39 0.56
N LEU A 37 -8.45 2.12 0.95
CA LEU A 37 -9.84 1.65 0.89
C LEU A 37 -10.51 2.29 -0.33
N PRO A 38 -11.32 1.53 -1.09
CA PRO A 38 -12.09 2.11 -2.18
C PRO A 38 -13.07 3.14 -1.62
N SER A 39 -13.24 4.26 -2.33
CA SER A 39 -14.32 5.20 -2.04
C SER A 39 -15.65 4.62 -2.52
N ASN A 40 -16.71 4.94 -1.78
CA ASN A 40 -18.10 4.66 -2.18
C ASN A 40 -18.81 5.93 -2.68
N ASP A 41 -18.10 7.07 -2.71
CA ASP A 41 -18.63 8.31 -3.26
C ASP A 41 -18.59 8.24 -4.80
N PRO A 42 -19.72 8.42 -5.50
CA PRO A 42 -19.74 8.43 -6.95
C PRO A 42 -18.90 9.58 -7.54
N GLU A 43 -18.76 10.72 -6.87
CA GLU A 43 -17.97 11.85 -7.37
C GLU A 43 -16.47 11.50 -7.40
N ASP A 44 -15.97 10.78 -6.39
CA ASP A 44 -14.57 10.32 -6.34
C ASP A 44 -14.22 9.40 -7.53
N ALA A 45 -15.17 8.60 -8.01
CA ALA A 45 -14.96 7.72 -9.14
C ALA A 45 -14.80 8.49 -10.46
N GLU A 46 -15.60 9.54 -10.66
CA GLU A 46 -15.49 10.44 -11.81
C GLU A 46 -14.15 11.20 -11.77
N HIS A 47 -13.80 11.75 -10.61
CA HIS A 47 -12.52 12.44 -10.42
C HIS A 47 -11.31 11.54 -10.67
N LEU A 48 -11.35 10.28 -10.22
CA LEU A 48 -10.29 9.31 -10.47
C LEU A 48 -10.10 9.02 -11.97
N ALA A 49 -11.20 8.85 -12.72
CA ALA A 49 -11.14 8.62 -14.16
C ALA A 49 -10.45 9.79 -14.89
N ASP A 50 -10.85 11.02 -14.56
CA ASP A 50 -10.25 12.24 -15.09
C ASP A 50 -8.74 12.33 -14.81
N GLU A 51 -8.31 11.97 -13.61
CA GLU A 51 -6.89 11.99 -13.22
C GLU A 51 -6.06 10.95 -13.98
N ILE A 52 -6.61 9.75 -14.18
CA ILE A 52 -5.96 8.68 -14.96
C ILE A 52 -5.76 9.13 -16.41
N GLU A 53 -6.78 9.72 -17.04
CA GLU A 53 -6.68 10.25 -18.40
C GLU A 53 -5.63 11.35 -18.50
N LYS A 54 -5.61 12.29 -17.55
CA LYS A 54 -4.61 13.36 -17.49
C LYS A 54 -3.19 12.82 -17.34
N GLN A 55 -2.98 11.77 -16.53
CA GLN A 55 -1.67 11.14 -16.38
C GLN A 55 -1.21 10.44 -17.66
N ALA A 56 -2.11 9.74 -18.36
CA ALA A 56 -1.81 9.08 -19.62
C ALA A 56 -1.40 10.06 -20.73
N GLN A 57 -1.88 11.31 -20.67
CA GLN A 57 -1.59 12.35 -21.65
C GLN A 57 -0.29 13.13 -21.37
N LYS A 58 0.32 12.99 -20.18
CA LYS A 58 1.57 13.71 -19.85
C LYS A 58 2.75 13.14 -20.66
N PRO A 59 3.46 13.96 -21.46
CA PRO A 59 4.71 13.53 -22.08
C PRO A 59 5.77 13.29 -20.99
N HIS A 60 6.59 12.27 -21.20
CA HIS A 60 7.60 11.77 -20.25
C HIS A 60 8.67 12.80 -19.90
#